data_AF-A0A9X7M2Y2-F1
#
_entry.id   AF-A0A9X7M2Y2-F1
#
_cell.length_a   1.000
_cell.length_b   1.000
_cell.length_c   1.000
_cell.angle_alpha   90.00
_cell.angle_beta   90.00
_cell.angle_gamma   90.00
#
_symmetry.space_group_name_H-M   'P 1'
#
loop_
_entity.id
_entity.type
_entity.pdbx_description
1 polymer ?
#
loop_
_entity_poly.entity_id
_entity_poly.type
_entity_poly.pdbx_seq_one_letter_code
_entity_poly.pdbx_strand_id
1 'polypeptide(L)'
;MNKRIKWCSSLFILLAINSLPCMSAQADQRQVQHTYNTHDEYIYIGTTFLQLQDMFQQNGNVYYRLAPLGAMDAPAPVALPPHIGEKYLIRPDSLQGWIIQTYMKQKEVLPGRWVQERKLDFYNQFRQYQGTAYHQYKVPS
;
A
#
# COMPACT_ATOMS: atom_id res chain seq x y z
N MET A 1 -24.31 67.08 0.98
CA MET A 1 -24.71 66.88 -0.43
C MET A 1 -23.94 65.68 -0.98
N ASN A 2 -24.54 64.49 -1.04
CA ASN A 2 -25.22 63.88 -2.21
C ASN A 2 -24.31 63.89 -3.46
N LYS A 3 -23.95 62.77 -4.12
CA LYS A 3 -24.76 61.60 -4.47
C LYS A 3 -23.91 60.32 -4.62
N ARG A 4 -24.53 59.19 -4.25
CA ARG A 4 -24.13 57.82 -4.59
C ARG A 4 -24.40 57.56 -6.07
N ILE A 5 -23.52 56.80 -6.75
CA ILE A 5 -23.84 56.08 -7.98
C ILE A 5 -23.52 54.60 -7.75
N LYS A 6 -24.53 53.76 -7.96
CA LYS A 6 -24.55 52.30 -7.83
C LYS A 6 -24.46 51.67 -9.23
N TRP A 7 -23.69 50.58 -9.32
CA TRP A 7 -23.93 49.35 -10.11
C TRP A 7 -23.94 49.53 -11.66
N CYS A 8 -23.48 48.62 -12.52
CA CYS A 8 -23.39 47.17 -12.47
C CYS A 8 -22.67 46.62 -13.73
N SER A 9 -22.12 45.40 -13.61
CA SER A 9 -22.18 44.31 -14.61
C SER A 9 -21.11 44.12 -15.70
N SER A 10 -20.85 42.82 -15.93
CA SER A 10 -20.05 42.11 -16.95
C SER A 10 -18.55 42.03 -16.62
N LEU A 11 -17.97 40.94 -16.11
CA LEU A 11 -18.10 39.50 -16.40
C LEU A 11 -17.88 39.17 -17.88
N PHE A 12 -16.61 39.02 -18.27
CA PHE A 12 -16.08 38.04 -19.24
C PHE A 12 -14.57 37.89 -18.99
N ILE A 13 -14.16 37.08 -18.01
CA ILE A 13 -12.79 36.55 -17.99
C ILE A 13 -12.83 35.26 -18.80
N LEU A 14 -12.30 35.34 -20.01
CA LEU A 14 -12.11 34.21 -20.90
C LEU A 14 -11.22 33.16 -20.22
N LEU A 15 -11.81 31.98 -20.08
CA LEU A 15 -11.21 30.75 -19.63
C LEU A 15 -10.11 30.33 -20.64
N ALA A 16 -8.84 30.64 -20.36
CA ALA A 16 -7.73 30.01 -21.05
C ALA A 16 -7.37 28.73 -20.29
N ILE A 17 -8.14 27.67 -20.52
CA ILE A 17 -7.71 26.31 -20.18
C ILE A 17 -6.55 26.00 -21.13
N ASN A 18 -5.32 26.21 -20.67
CA ASN A 18 -4.19 25.52 -21.25
C ASN A 18 -4.41 24.04 -20.95
N SER A 19 -4.97 23.33 -21.91
CA SER A 19 -4.96 21.88 -21.99
C SER A 19 -3.50 21.44 -22.09
N LEU A 20 -2.85 21.29 -20.95
CA LEU A 20 -1.72 20.38 -20.83
C LEU A 20 -2.25 19.02 -21.28
N PRO A 21 -1.75 18.42 -22.38
CA PRO A 21 -2.02 17.02 -22.61
C PRO A 21 -1.41 16.30 -21.40
N CYS A 22 -2.29 15.81 -20.53
CA CYS A 22 -1.96 14.76 -19.58
C CYS A 22 -1.46 13.60 -20.45
N MET A 23 -0.15 13.55 -20.67
CA MET A 23 0.48 12.35 -21.15
C MET A 23 0.22 11.34 -20.05
N SER A 24 -0.74 10.45 -20.26
CA SER A 24 -0.69 9.16 -19.61
C SER A 24 0.69 8.60 -19.94
N ALA A 25 1.60 8.63 -18.96
CA ALA A 25 2.76 7.77 -18.98
C ALA A 25 2.20 6.35 -18.93
N GLN A 26 1.77 5.86 -20.10
CA GLN A 26 1.53 4.45 -20.34
C GLN A 26 2.91 3.85 -20.13
N ALA A 27 3.11 3.31 -18.93
CA ALA A 27 4.29 2.54 -18.61
C ALA A 27 4.40 1.47 -19.69
N ASP A 28 5.36 1.67 -20.58
CA ASP A 28 5.78 0.73 -21.59
C ASP A 28 6.06 -0.57 -20.83
N GLN A 29 5.09 -1.49 -20.84
CA GLN A 29 5.28 -2.88 -20.43
C GLN A 29 6.16 -3.52 -21.50
N ARG A 30 7.40 -3.01 -21.66
CA ARG A 30 8.50 -3.83 -22.14
C ARG A 30 8.48 -5.02 -21.23
N GLN A 31 8.33 -6.19 -21.82
CA GLN A 31 8.48 -7.48 -21.19
C GLN A 31 9.72 -7.43 -20.29
N VAL A 32 9.51 -7.12 -19.00
CA VAL A 32 10.58 -7.11 -18.01
C VAL A 32 10.92 -8.57 -17.88
N GLN A 33 12.02 -8.98 -18.51
CA GLN A 33 12.59 -10.29 -18.28
C GLN A 33 13.02 -10.28 -16.81
N HIS A 34 12.12 -10.74 -15.93
CA HIS A 34 12.39 -10.86 -14.52
C HIS A 34 13.53 -11.88 -14.37
N THR A 35 14.74 -11.37 -14.17
CA THR A 35 15.89 -12.21 -13.87
C THR A 35 15.73 -12.66 -12.43
N TYR A 36 15.33 -13.91 -12.27
CA TYR A 36 15.09 -14.53 -10.98
C TYR A 36 16.40 -15.12 -10.46
N ASN A 37 16.87 -14.58 -9.34
CA ASN A 37 18.02 -15.10 -8.61
C ASN A 37 17.58 -15.49 -7.21
N THR A 38 18.14 -16.59 -6.69
CA THR A 38 17.98 -16.95 -5.29
C THR A 38 18.64 -15.87 -4.44
N HIS A 39 17.88 -15.32 -3.50
CA HIS A 39 18.41 -14.43 -2.49
C HIS A 39 18.35 -15.18 -1.17
N ASP A 40 19.50 -15.35 -0.50
CA ASP A 40 19.54 -16.01 0.80
C ASP A 40 19.02 -15.09 1.92
N GLU A 41 19.07 -13.78 1.69
CA GLU A 41 18.65 -12.74 2.64
C GLU A 41 17.36 -12.03 2.20
N TYR A 42 16.68 -11.43 3.18
CA TYR A 42 15.54 -10.56 2.93
C TYR A 42 16.03 -9.17 2.54
N ILE A 43 15.63 -8.71 1.35
CA ILE A 43 15.89 -7.36 0.86
C ILE A 43 14.80 -6.42 1.36
N TYR A 44 15.16 -5.30 1.98
CA TYR A 44 14.22 -4.24 2.31
C TYR A 44 13.63 -3.63 1.03
N ILE A 45 12.30 -3.55 0.94
CA ILE A 45 11.61 -3.04 -0.25
C ILE A 45 10.77 -1.79 0.02
N GLY A 46 10.56 -1.41 1.27
CA GLY A 46 9.84 -0.18 1.59
C GLY A 46 9.23 -0.14 2.98
N THR A 47 8.75 1.05 3.33
CA THR A 47 7.99 1.31 4.56
C THR A 47 6.65 1.91 4.17
N THR A 48 5.58 1.45 4.81
CA THR A 48 4.25 2.05 4.69
C THR A 48 3.69 2.39 6.07
N PHE A 49 2.80 3.38 6.14
CA PHE A 49 2.00 3.62 7.33
C PHE A 49 0.87 2.61 7.38
N LEU A 50 0.64 2.03 8.56
CA LEU A 50 -0.48 1.15 8.79
C LEU A 50 -1.77 1.97 8.72
N GLN A 51 -2.63 1.66 7.73
CA GLN A 51 -3.95 2.27 7.59
C GLN A 51 -5.01 1.31 8.12
N LEU A 52 -5.89 1.79 9.00
CA LEU A 52 -6.93 0.95 9.60
C LEU A 52 -7.91 0.38 8.56
N GLN A 53 -8.16 1.11 7.48
CA GLN A 53 -8.99 0.65 6.35
C GLN A 53 -8.43 -0.58 5.63
N ASP A 54 -7.13 -0.82 5.71
CA ASP A 54 -6.48 -1.98 5.12
C ASP A 54 -6.57 -3.20 6.05
N MET A 55 -7.12 -3.05 7.25
CA MET A 55 -7.30 -4.13 8.21
C MET A 55 -8.74 -4.65 8.21
N PHE A 56 -8.94 -5.93 8.52
CA PHE A 56 -10.28 -6.52 8.67
C PHE A 56 -10.24 -7.82 9.46
N GLN A 57 -11.40 -8.24 9.96
CA GLN A 57 -11.57 -9.50 10.68
C GLN A 57 -12.18 -10.57 9.78
N GLN A 58 -11.69 -11.80 9.88
CA GLN A 58 -12.28 -12.98 9.25
C GLN A 58 -11.98 -14.22 10.11
N ASN A 59 -12.97 -15.07 10.36
CA ASN A 59 -12.81 -16.32 11.10
C ASN A 59 -12.08 -16.17 12.45
N GLY A 60 -12.35 -15.09 13.19
CA GLY A 60 -11.71 -14.81 14.48
C GLY A 60 -10.29 -14.23 14.41
N ASN A 61 -9.69 -14.15 13.22
CA ASN A 61 -8.36 -13.56 13.02
C ASN A 61 -8.48 -12.16 12.42
N VAL A 62 -7.45 -11.33 12.64
CA VAL A 62 -7.32 -10.01 12.03
C VAL A 62 -6.27 -10.08 10.94
N TYR A 63 -6.57 -9.49 9.79
CA TYR A 63 -5.74 -9.51 8.60
C TYR A 63 -5.42 -8.10 8.13
N TYR A 64 -4.29 -7.98 7.42
CA TYR A 64 -3.85 -6.80 6.70
C TYR A 64 -3.90 -7.06 5.19
N ARG A 65 -4.55 -6.16 4.45
CA ARG A 65 -4.61 -6.17 3.00
C ARG A 65 -3.29 -5.66 2.44
N LEU A 66 -2.75 -6.38 1.48
CA LEU A 66 -1.52 -6.02 0.78
C LEU A 66 -1.77 -5.15 -0.46
N ALA A 67 -3.04 -4.92 -0.81
CA ALA A 67 -3.48 -4.03 -1.87
C ALA A 67 -4.76 -3.28 -1.45
N PRO A 68 -5.05 -2.13 -2.07
CA PRO A 68 -6.28 -1.39 -1.82
C PRO A 68 -7.54 -2.24 -2.04
N LEU A 69 -8.61 -1.90 -1.32
CA LEU A 69 -9.91 -2.54 -1.51
C LEU A 69 -10.39 -2.32 -2.96
N GLY A 70 -10.81 -3.40 -3.62
CA GLY A 70 -11.28 -3.36 -5.02
C GLY A 70 -10.19 -3.52 -6.07
N ALA A 71 -8.92 -3.75 -5.68
CA ALA A 71 -7.89 -4.15 -6.63
C ALA A 71 -8.26 -5.48 -7.31
N MET A 72 -8.26 -5.49 -8.65
CA MET A 72 -8.70 -6.62 -9.47
C MET A 72 -7.82 -7.86 -9.31
N ASP A 73 -6.52 -7.67 -9.08
CA ASP A 73 -5.54 -8.71 -8.81
C ASP A 73 -4.87 -8.43 -7.45
N ALA A 74 -5.67 -8.48 -6.39
CA ALA A 74 -5.20 -8.24 -5.03
C ALA A 74 -4.52 -9.51 -4.49
N PRO A 75 -3.29 -9.41 -3.95
CA PRO A 75 -2.69 -10.54 -3.26
C PRO A 75 -3.46 -10.88 -1.99
N ALA A 76 -3.36 -12.14 -1.60
CA ALA A 76 -4.03 -12.62 -0.41
C ALA A 76 -3.58 -11.83 0.83
N PRO A 77 -4.51 -11.58 1.76
CA PRO A 77 -4.26 -10.79 2.95
C PRO A 77 -3.34 -11.56 3.92
N VAL A 78 -2.66 -10.83 4.80
CA VAL A 78 -1.73 -11.40 5.78
C VAL A 78 -2.36 -11.42 7.16
N ALA A 79 -2.33 -12.56 7.84
CA ALA A 79 -2.76 -12.64 9.23
C ALA A 79 -1.79 -11.83 10.10
N LEU A 80 -2.33 -10.98 10.97
CA LEU A 80 -1.52 -10.20 11.90
C LEU A 80 -0.98 -11.06 13.04
N PRO A 81 0.16 -10.69 13.63
CA PRO A 81 0.58 -11.24 14.91
C PRO A 81 -0.56 -11.12 15.94
N PRO A 82 -0.86 -12.17 16.72
CA PRO A 82 -2.06 -12.22 17.57
C PRO A 82 -2.26 -10.99 18.45
N HIS A 83 -1.20 -10.54 19.15
CA HIS A 83 -1.27 -9.36 20.02
C HIS A 83 -1.56 -8.04 19.29
N ILE A 84 -1.21 -7.92 17.99
CA ILE A 84 -1.59 -6.76 17.16
C ILE A 84 -3.07 -6.88 16.77
N GLY A 85 -3.50 -8.09 16.41
CA GLY A 85 -4.92 -8.38 16.15
C GLY A 85 -5.80 -8.08 17.36
N GLU A 86 -5.40 -8.49 18.56
CA GLU A 86 -6.09 -8.18 19.81
C GLU A 86 -6.20 -6.67 20.05
N LYS A 87 -5.11 -5.92 19.84
CA LYS A 87 -5.13 -4.44 19.92
C LYS A 87 -6.14 -3.85 18.94
N TYR A 88 -6.17 -4.34 17.70
CA TYR A 88 -7.14 -3.91 16.69
C TYR A 88 -8.58 -4.17 17.14
N LEU A 89 -8.88 -5.35 17.69
CA LEU A 89 -10.22 -5.71 18.13
C LEU A 89 -10.72 -4.88 19.33
N ILE A 90 -9.82 -4.49 20.24
CA ILE A 90 -10.18 -3.71 21.44
C ILE A 90 -10.24 -2.21 21.15
N ARG A 91 -9.22 -1.68 20.46
CA ARG A 91 -9.08 -0.24 20.18
C ARG A 91 -8.31 -0.03 18.87
N PRO A 92 -8.96 -0.08 17.69
CA PRO A 92 -8.32 0.08 16.39
C PRO A 92 -7.44 1.34 16.31
N ASP A 93 -7.91 2.47 16.82
CA ASP A 93 -7.20 3.75 16.80
C ASP A 93 -5.86 3.73 17.56
N SER A 94 -5.65 2.76 18.46
CA SER A 94 -4.35 2.58 19.13
C SER A 94 -3.21 2.19 18.19
N LEU A 95 -3.57 1.75 16.97
CA LEU A 95 -2.64 1.41 15.90
C LEU A 95 -2.34 2.60 14.97
N GLN A 96 -2.92 3.78 15.23
CA GLN A 96 -2.62 4.98 14.46
C GLN A 96 -1.12 5.34 14.59
N GLY A 97 -0.51 5.70 13.47
CA GLY A 97 0.91 6.07 13.41
C GLY A 97 1.87 4.89 13.43
N TRP A 98 1.37 3.64 13.48
CA TRP A 98 2.20 2.46 13.28
C TRP A 98 2.71 2.39 11.84
N ILE A 99 3.85 1.74 11.65
CA ILE A 99 4.45 1.52 10.34
C ILE A 99 4.71 0.03 10.11
N ILE A 100 4.75 -0.34 8.84
CA ILE A 100 5.16 -1.66 8.38
C ILE A 100 6.41 -1.48 7.53
N GLN A 101 7.49 -2.14 7.91
CA GLN A 101 8.64 -2.35 7.05
C GLN A 101 8.46 -3.65 6.28
N THR A 102 8.54 -3.57 4.97
CA THR A 102 8.36 -4.73 4.10
C THR A 102 9.69 -5.16 3.53
N TYR A 103 9.91 -6.47 3.53
CA TYR A 103 11.07 -7.11 2.94
C TYR A 103 10.63 -8.20 1.96
N MET A 104 11.55 -8.59 1.09
CA MET A 104 11.33 -9.60 0.07
C MET A 104 12.48 -10.58 0.04
N LYS A 105 12.16 -11.87 -0.05
CA LYS A 105 13.09 -12.92 -0.39
C LYS A 105 12.53 -13.70 -1.56
N GLN A 106 13.37 -14.05 -2.52
CA GLN A 106 12.99 -14.91 -3.62
C GLN A 106 13.78 -16.20 -3.55
N LYS A 107 13.09 -17.34 -3.68
CA LYS A 107 13.70 -18.67 -3.64
C LYS A 107 13.15 -19.55 -4.75
N GLU A 108 14.02 -20.31 -5.39
CA GLU A 108 13.63 -21.43 -6.25
C GLU A 108 13.25 -22.60 -5.35
N VAL A 109 12.01 -23.09 -5.45
CA VAL A 109 11.54 -24.23 -4.65
C VAL A 109 11.69 -25.56 -5.39
N LEU A 110 11.61 -25.52 -6.71
CA LEU A 110 11.83 -26.63 -7.64
C LEU A 110 12.40 -26.04 -8.94
N PRO A 111 13.10 -26.81 -9.79
CA PRO A 111 13.65 -26.29 -11.05
C PRO A 111 12.62 -25.52 -11.87
N GLY A 112 12.89 -24.24 -12.15
CA GLY A 112 12.01 -23.33 -12.87
C GLY A 112 10.81 -22.81 -12.08
N ARG A 113 10.62 -23.21 -10.80
CA ARG A 113 9.53 -22.76 -9.93
C ARG A 113 10.06 -21.84 -8.84
N TRP A 114 9.71 -20.58 -8.99
CA TRP A 114 10.09 -19.50 -8.08
C TRP A 114 8.93 -19.13 -7.16
N VAL A 115 9.27 -18.85 -5.90
CA VAL A 115 8.34 -18.24 -4.95
C VAL A 115 8.97 -16.97 -4.39
N GLN A 116 8.12 -15.98 -4.19
CA GLN A 116 8.48 -14.75 -3.52
C GLN A 116 7.86 -14.76 -2.13
N GLU A 117 8.64 -14.46 -1.12
CA GLU A 117 8.22 -14.38 0.27
C GLU A 117 8.36 -12.94 0.72
N ARG A 118 7.27 -12.37 1.26
CA ARG A 118 7.26 -11.06 1.89
C ARG A 118 7.32 -11.25 3.40
N LYS A 119 8.16 -10.45 4.04
CA LYS A 119 8.22 -10.29 5.50
C LYS A 119 7.75 -8.89 5.84
N LEU A 120 6.75 -8.77 6.71
CA LEU A 120 6.17 -7.52 7.16
C LEU A 120 6.50 -7.36 8.64
N ASP A 121 7.41 -6.45 8.97
CA ASP A 121 7.77 -6.11 10.34
C ASP A 121 6.96 -4.89 10.79
N PHE A 122 6.21 -5.05 11.87
CA PHE A 122 5.32 -4.04 12.41
C PHE A 122 6.02 -3.27 13.53
N TYR A 123 5.93 -1.94 13.48
CA TYR A 123 6.46 -1.06 14.51
C TYR A 123 5.38 -0.09 14.99
N ASN A 124 5.36 0.16 16.29
CA ASN A 124 4.46 1.16 16.85
C ASN A 124 4.90 2.59 16.51
N GLN A 125 4.09 3.58 16.91
CA GLN A 125 4.38 5.01 16.69
C GLN A 125 5.74 5.47 17.24
N PHE A 126 6.31 4.77 18.22
CA PHE A 126 7.62 5.03 18.81
C PHE A 126 8.76 4.23 18.15
N ARG A 127 8.51 3.64 16.97
CA ARG A 127 9.47 2.79 16.23
C ARG A 127 9.92 1.54 17.01
N GLN A 128 9.14 1.09 17.99
CA GLN A 128 9.42 -0.17 18.68
C GLN A 128 8.83 -1.32 17.87
N TYR A 129 9.64 -2.33 17.60
CA TYR A 129 9.20 -3.55 16.93
C TYR A 129 8.10 -4.25 17.74
N GLN A 130 7.08 -4.76 17.05
CA GLN A 130 5.91 -5.39 17.66
C GLN A 130 5.74 -6.82 17.18
N GLY A 131 6.05 -7.11 15.91
CA GLY A 131 5.99 -8.48 15.42
C GLY A 131 6.22 -8.54 13.93
N THR A 132 6.27 -9.77 13.41
CA THR A 132 6.44 -10.04 11.99
C THR A 132 5.29 -10.89 11.49
N ALA A 133 4.83 -10.59 10.27
CA ALA A 133 3.97 -11.49 9.51
C ALA A 133 4.61 -11.84 8.16
N TYR A 134 4.31 -13.03 7.65
CA TYR A 134 4.86 -13.54 6.41
C TYR A 134 3.77 -13.78 5.38
N HIS A 135 4.11 -13.59 4.11
CA HIS A 135 3.22 -13.91 3.00
C HIS A 135 4.00 -14.49 1.82
N GLN A 136 3.50 -15.56 1.22
CA GLN A 136 4.16 -16.23 0.12
C GLN A 136 3.33 -16.13 -1.15
N TYR A 137 3.98 -15.70 -2.22
CA TYR A 137 3.46 -15.60 -3.57
C TYR A 137 4.07 -16.72 -4.41
N LYS A 138 3.22 -17.38 -5.20
CA LYS A 138 3.71 -18.16 -6.34
C LYS A 138 4.00 -17.17 -7.46
N VAL A 139 5.23 -17.15 -7.95
CA VAL A 139 5.57 -16.33 -9.12
C VAL A 139 5.04 -17.06 -10.35
N PRO A 140 4.23 -16.42 -11.22
CA PRO A 140 3.81 -17.03 -12.47
C PRO A 140 5.04 -17.45 -13.28
N SER A 141 5.07 -18.70 -13.69
CA SER A 141 6.07 -19.29 -14.59
C SER A 141 5.85 -18.84 -16.02
#